data_AF-A0A4P5R5T3-F1
#
_entry.id   AF-A0A4P5R5T3-F1
#
_cell.length_a   1.000
_cell.length_b   1.000
_cell.length_c   1.000
_cell.angle_alpha   90.00
_cell.angle_beta   90.00
_cell.angle_gamma   90.00
#
_symmetry.space_group_name_H-M   'P 1'
#
loop_
_entity.id
_entity.type
_entity.pdbx_description
1 polymer ?
#
loop_
_entity_poly.entity_id
_entity_poly.type
_entity_poly.pdbx_seq_one_letter_code
_entity_poly.pdbx_strand_id
1 'polypeptide(L)' 'MSDKPTMRIKANGSIRVTGEVDFVDAEGKVIETKSDFSLCRCGHSKDKPYCDGSHRDAGFEAPGN' A
#
# COMPACT_ATOMS: atom_id res chain seq x y z
N MET A 1 24.49 -0.66 3.27
CA MET A 1 23.73 -1.63 2.45
C MET A 1 22.31 -1.09 2.43
N SER A 2 21.88 -0.46 1.34
CA SER A 2 20.51 0.08 1.23
C SER A 2 19.58 -1.03 0.79
N ASP A 3 18.92 -1.67 1.75
CA ASP A 3 17.75 -2.51 1.48
C ASP A 3 16.65 -1.60 0.94
N LYS A 4 16.58 -1.47 -0.38
CA LYS A 4 15.56 -0.65 -1.04
C LYS A 4 14.19 -1.25 -0.75
N PRO A 5 13.20 -0.46 -0.29
CA PRO A 5 11.85 -0.97 -0.12
C PRO A 5 11.30 -1.41 -1.48
N THR A 6 10.60 -2.54 -1.48
CA THR A 6 9.99 -3.13 -2.67
C THR A 6 8.48 -2.90 -2.62
N MET A 7 7.92 -2.44 -3.73
CA MET A 7 6.47 -2.30 -3.91
C MET A 7 6.01 -3.29 -4.96
N ARG A 8 5.17 -4.25 -4.58
CA ARG A 8 4.60 -5.27 -5.47
C ARG A 8 3.14 -4.99 -5.73
N ILE A 9 2.79 -4.78 -6.98
CA ILE A 9 1.42 -4.57 -7.42
C ILE A 9 0.75 -5.95 -7.57
N LYS A 10 -0.33 -6.22 -6.84
CA LYS A 10 -1.08 -7.47 -7.00
C LYS A 10 -2.18 -7.31 -8.04
N ALA A 11 -2.28 -8.26 -8.96
CA ALA A 11 -3.43 -8.35 -9.86
C ALA A 11 -4.73 -8.38 -9.04
N ASN A 12 -5.72 -7.59 -9.48
CA ASN A 12 -7.04 -7.47 -8.84
C ASN A 12 -6.99 -7.10 -7.34
N GLY A 13 -5.91 -6.47 -6.88
CA GLY A 13 -5.72 -6.20 -5.46
C GLY A 13 -4.83 -5.01 -5.13
N SER A 14 -4.30 -5.05 -3.91
CA SER A 14 -3.50 -4.01 -3.28
C SER A 14 -2.06 -3.94 -3.78
N ILE A 15 -1.38 -2.86 -3.39
CA ILE A 15 0.07 -2.72 -3.53
C ILE A 15 0.70 -3.18 -2.22
N ARG A 16 1.53 -4.22 -2.26
CA ARG A 16 2.27 -4.71 -1.09
C ARG A 16 3.61 -3.99 -1.00
N VAL A 17 3.84 -3.28 0.09
CA VAL A 17 5.12 -2.64 0.39
C VAL A 17 5.86 -3.52 1.39
N THR A 18 7.12 -3.83 1.07
CA THR A 18 8.02 -4.62 1.91
C THR A 18 9.38 -3.95 1.97
N GLY A 19 9.80 -3.59 3.17
CA GLY A 19 10.97 -2.75 3.46
C GLY A 19 10.56 -1.53 4.26
N GLU A 20 11.47 -1.02 5.09
CA GLU A 20 11.22 0.12 5.98
C GLU A 20 10.96 1.41 5.19
N VAL A 21 9.80 2.04 5.43
CA VAL A 21 9.35 3.26 4.78
C VAL A 21 8.81 4.22 5.82
N ASP A 22 9.30 5.46 5.76
CA ASP A 22 8.79 6.58 6.54
C ASP A 22 7.61 7.24 5.82
N PHE A 23 6.51 7.41 6.55
CA PHE A 23 5.41 8.26 6.16
C PHE A 23 5.70 9.66 6.68
N VAL A 24 5.86 10.60 5.75
CA VAL A 24 6.09 12.00 6.06
C VAL A 24 4.81 12.80 5.84
N ASP A 25 4.61 13.83 6.66
CA ASP A 25 3.57 14.83 6.42
C ASP A 25 3.97 15.80 5.29
N ALA A 26 3.10 16.77 5.00
CA ALA A 26 3.35 17.79 3.98
C ALA A 26 4.57 18.68 4.28
N GLU A 27 5.03 18.71 5.54
CA GLU A 27 6.19 19.48 6.00
C GLU A 27 7.47 18.62 6.02
N GLY A 28 7.38 17.34 5.66
CA GLY A 28 8.50 16.40 5.64
C GLY A 28 8.83 15.78 6.99
N LYS A 29 7.98 15.96 8.00
CA LYS A 29 8.17 15.33 9.32
C LYS A 29 7.66 13.90 9.29
N VAL A 30 8.46 12.98 9.81
CA VAL A 30 8.08 11.57 9.95
C VAL A 30 6.93 11.44 10.95
N ILE A 31 5.80 10.94 10.46
CA ILE A 31 4.61 10.61 11.24
C ILE A 31 4.75 9.19 11.79
N GLU A 32 5.16 8.26 10.93
CA GLU A 32 5.26 6.84 11.25
C GLU A 32 6.24 6.13 10.32
N THR A 33 6.83 5.03 10.80
CA THR A 33 7.71 4.17 10.00
C THR A 33 7.12 2.77 9.98
N LYS A 34 6.91 2.19 8.79
CA LYS A 34 6.38 0.83 8.64
C LYS A 34 7.18 0.05 7.60
N SER A 35 7.28 -1.26 7.79
CA SER A 35 8.10 -2.12 6.94
C SER A 35 7.32 -3.17 6.15
N ASP A 36 6.07 -3.46 6.51
CA ASP A 36 5.25 -4.47 5.84
C ASP A 36 3.77 -4.07 5.91
N PHE A 37 3.25 -3.58 4.78
CA PHE A 37 1.87 -3.11 4.71
C PHE A 37 1.32 -3.20 3.28
N SER A 38 0.00 -3.15 3.18
CA SER A 38 -0.71 -3.19 1.89
C SER A 38 -1.48 -1.89 1.68
N LEU A 39 -1.23 -1.19 0.58
CA LEU A 39 -1.95 0.02 0.21
C LEU A 39 -3.16 -0.30 -0.67
N CYS A 40 -4.25 0.44 -0.45
CA CYS A 40 -5.45 0.35 -1.25
C CYS A 40 -5.17 0.85 -2.67
N ARG A 41 -5.52 0.03 -3.66
CA ARG A 41 -5.50 0.40 -5.08
C ARG A 41 -6.91 0.49 -5.70
N CYS A 42 -7.90 -0.16 -5.08
CA CYS A 42 -9.25 -0.27 -5.62
C CYS A 42 -10.17 0.94 -5.32
N GLY A 43 -9.78 1.85 -4.43
CA GLY A 43 -10.63 2.98 -4.03
C GLY A 43 -11.77 2.63 -3.05
N HIS A 44 -12.01 1.36 -2.73
CA HIS A 44 -13.14 0.93 -1.87
C HIS A 44 -12.78 0.64 -0.40
N SER A 45 -11.50 0.66 -0.02
CA SER A 45 -11.09 0.41 1.38
C SER A 45 -11.71 1.43 2.34
N LYS A 46 -12.18 0.97 3.51
CA LYS A 46 -12.66 1.82 4.61
C LYS A 46 -11.52 2.32 5.50
N ASP A 47 -10.36 1.67 5.44
CA ASP A 47 -9.17 1.99 6.21
C ASP A 47 -8.08 2.62 5.32
N LYS A 48 -8.43 3.69 4.60
CA LYS A 48 -7.48 4.34 3.68
C LYS A 48 -6.34 4.98 4.49
N PRO A 49 -5.09 4.92 4.00
CA PRO A 49 -4.65 4.48 2.66
C PRO A 49 -4.43 2.97 2.52
N TYR A 50 -4.69 2.18 3.56
CA TYR A 50 -4.42 0.75 3.60
C TYR A 50 -5.50 -0.09 2.93
N CYS A 51 -5.12 -1.31 2.54
CA CYS A 51 -6.05 -2.29 2.01
C CYS A 51 -6.67 -3.11 3.14
N ASP A 52 -7.99 -3.07 3.25
CA ASP A 52 -8.79 -3.84 4.21
C ASP A 52 -9.43 -5.11 3.60
N GLY A 53 -9.21 -5.37 2.31
CA GLY A 53 -9.83 -6.48 1.59
C GLY A 53 -11.05 -6.12 0.74
N SER A 54 -11.58 -4.89 0.84
CA SER A 54 -12.79 -4.43 0.11
C SER A 54 -12.67 -4.53 -1.42
N HIS A 55 -11.48 -4.71 -1.97
CA HIS A 55 -11.27 -4.94 -3.41
C HIS A 55 -11.96 -6.22 -3.92
N ARG A 56 -12.15 -7.23 -3.05
CA ARG A 56 -12.83 -8.48 -3.41
C ARG A 56 -14.32 -8.25 -3.62
N ASP A 57 -14.96 -7.59 -2.66
CA ASP A 57 -16.40 -7.31 -2.70
C ASP A 57 -16.74 -6.26 -3.77
N ALA A 58 -15.81 -5.34 -4.04
CA ALA A 58 -15.94 -4.35 -5.11
C ALA A 58 -15.72 -4.91 -6.53
N GLY A 59 -15.32 -6.19 -6.66
CA GLY A 59 -15.02 -6.78 -7.97
C GLY A 59 -13.89 -6.06 -8.71
N PHE A 60 -12.86 -5.61 -7.99
CA PHE A 60 -11.80 -4.80 -8.58
C PHE A 60 -10.94 -5.62 -9.56
N GLU A 61 -10.97 -5.24 -10.83
CA GLU A 61 -10.17 -5.85 -11.89
C GLU A 61 -9.09 -4.89 -12.35
N ALA A 62 -7.83 -5.28 -12.18
CA ALA A 62 -6.70 -4.50 -12.67
C ALA A 62 -5.44 -5.38 -12.80
N PRO A 63 -4.61 -5.14 -13.83
CA PRO A 63 -3.35 -5.87 -14.01
C PRO A 63 -2.41 -5.71 -12.81
N GLY A 64 -1.53 -6.70 -12.61
CA GLY A 64 -0.52 -6.71 -11.55
C GLY A 64 0.85 -6.16 -11.98
N ASN A 65 0.88 -5.39 -13.07
CA ASN A 65 2.10 -4.88 -13.72
C ASN A 65 2.00 -3.40 -14.00
#